data_AF-A0A970HNH9-F1
#
_entry.id   AF-A0A970HNH9-F1
#
_cell.length_a   1.000
_cell.length_b   1.000
_cell.length_c   1.000
_cell.angle_alpha   90.00
_cell.angle_beta   90.00
_cell.angle_gamma   90.00
#
_symmetry.space_group_name_H-M   'P 1'
#
loop_
_entity.id
_entity.type
_entity.pdbx_description
1 polymer ?
#
loop_
_entity_poly.entity_id
_entity_poly.type
_entity_poly.pdbx_seq_one_letter_code
_entity_poly.pdbx_strand_id
1 'polypeptide(L)'
;IAELDFYSDPDAYRRLEQLRAMDIACDAIITLGRRYAELARKMAEVETDPQWRQDLLTIAENCSVVPEHAPRTFHQALQMYWFVHLCVTTELNPWDSYSPGRLDQHLYPFYRRDTETGILDDEKALELLECLWIKFNNQPAPPKVGVTLKESSTYTDFANINTGGIAPDGSDGVNPVSYLILDCMDEMKLLQPSSNVQISRKTPNKFLLRACEIAAKGWGQPAFYNTEAIIAELLNAGKSLEDARKGGTSGCVETGAFGNEAYILTGYFNLPKILELTLYNGYDHYTGKTIGLQLGNPEDFKSYDELFAAFCRQMDYFLDIKVRGNAVIESIYANYMPVPFLSIITNDCIKKGRDYNAGGARYNTSYIQGVGIGTITDSLSSIKHHVYDRKDFTLSELVRAMSDNFVGHDEIYRKIRNETPFYGNDDDYADNIMKSVFEYYRDSVTGRPNVRGGHYRVNMLPTTCHVYFGEVMIASPNGRLAGKPVSDGISPDKGADTKGPTAVLRSCAKMDHLSTGGTLLNQKFTPSVLAGEEGKRNLAALIRAYFAMDGHHIQFNV
;
A
#
# COMPACT_ATOMS: atom_id res chain seq x y z
N ILE A 1 1.43 -19.01 30.13
CA ILE A 1 1.53 -20.50 30.06
C ILE A 1 0.88 -21.16 31.28
N ALA A 2 1.29 -20.84 32.50
CA ALA A 2 0.77 -21.50 33.72
C ALA A 2 -0.74 -21.34 33.96
N GLU A 3 -1.36 -20.33 33.36
CA GLU A 3 -2.80 -20.02 33.49
C GLU A 3 -3.70 -20.77 32.48
N LEU A 4 -3.15 -21.64 31.63
CA LEU A 4 -3.95 -22.39 30.65
C LEU A 4 -4.80 -23.48 31.32
N ASP A 5 -6.10 -23.50 30.99
CA ASP A 5 -7.05 -24.48 31.53
C ASP A 5 -7.24 -25.68 30.58
N PHE A 6 -6.51 -26.76 30.84
CA PHE A 6 -6.61 -28.01 30.06
C PHE A 6 -7.91 -28.80 30.27
N TYR A 7 -8.74 -28.44 31.25
CA TYR A 7 -9.96 -29.18 31.56
C TYR A 7 -11.18 -28.62 30.85
N SER A 8 -11.21 -27.31 30.59
CA SER A 8 -12.37 -26.65 29.99
C SER A 8 -12.10 -25.89 28.69
N ASP A 9 -10.84 -25.58 28.35
CA ASP A 9 -10.47 -24.97 27.07
C ASP A 9 -9.99 -26.04 26.06
N PRO A 10 -10.80 -26.38 25.03
CA PRO A 10 -10.43 -27.40 24.05
C PRO A 10 -9.23 -26.99 23.17
N ASP A 11 -8.86 -25.70 23.15
CA ASP A 11 -7.68 -25.20 22.43
C ASP A 11 -6.45 -25.04 23.35
N ALA A 12 -6.53 -25.39 24.64
CA ALA A 12 -5.45 -25.19 25.61
C ALA A 12 -4.10 -25.76 25.15
N TYR A 13 -4.09 -26.96 24.55
CA TYR A 13 -2.87 -27.58 24.04
C TYR A 13 -2.28 -26.79 22.85
N ARG A 14 -3.12 -26.34 21.91
CA ARG A 14 -2.65 -25.51 20.79
C ARG A 14 -2.08 -24.19 21.30
N ARG A 15 -2.76 -23.55 22.26
CA ARG A 15 -2.28 -22.31 22.90
C ARG A 15 -0.95 -22.51 23.60
N LEU A 16 -0.77 -23.63 24.29
CA LEU A 16 0.51 -23.99 24.92
C LEU A 16 1.63 -24.07 23.89
N GLU A 17 1.42 -24.80 22.80
CA GLU A 17 2.45 -24.97 21.75
C GLU A 17 2.79 -23.63 21.07
N GLN A 18 1.79 -22.78 20.82
CA GLN A 18 2.03 -21.43 20.29
C GLN A 18 2.83 -20.56 21.26
N LEU A 19 2.49 -20.56 22.54
CA LEU A 19 3.22 -19.78 23.55
C LEU A 19 4.65 -20.30 23.75
N ARG A 20 4.87 -21.61 23.64
CA ARG A 20 6.22 -22.20 23.66
C ARG A 20 7.05 -21.78 22.44
N ALA A 21 6.45 -21.76 21.26
CA ALA A 21 7.13 -21.29 20.05
C ALA A 21 7.51 -19.80 20.17
N MET A 22 6.62 -18.97 20.72
CA MET A 22 6.90 -17.56 21.01
C MET A 22 8.05 -17.38 22.03
N ASP A 23 8.10 -18.19 23.08
CA ASP A 23 9.17 -18.19 24.08
C ASP A 23 10.53 -18.50 23.46
N ILE A 24 10.61 -19.55 22.62
CA ILE A 24 11.81 -19.89 21.86
C ILE A 24 12.22 -18.76 20.90
N ALA A 25 11.26 -18.07 20.28
CA ALA A 25 11.53 -16.94 19.41
C ALA A 25 12.16 -15.75 20.17
N CYS A 26 11.75 -15.51 21.43
CA CYS A 26 12.40 -14.53 22.31
C CYS A 26 13.88 -14.90 22.58
N ASP A 27 14.17 -16.16 22.89
CA ASP A 27 15.55 -16.62 23.11
C ASP A 27 16.42 -16.46 21.85
N ALA A 28 15.83 -16.66 20.67
CA ALA A 28 16.53 -16.51 19.39
C ALA A 28 16.99 -15.06 19.14
N ILE A 29 16.13 -14.07 19.35
CA ILE A 29 16.50 -12.65 19.17
C ILE A 29 17.50 -12.19 20.24
N ILE A 30 17.38 -12.67 21.48
CA ILE A 30 18.36 -12.40 22.55
C ILE A 30 19.74 -12.94 22.15
N THR A 31 19.77 -14.15 21.61
CA THR A 31 21.00 -14.77 21.11
C THR A 31 21.63 -13.98 19.97
N LEU A 32 20.81 -13.39 19.08
CA LEU A 32 21.29 -12.50 18.01
C LEU A 32 22.04 -11.29 18.58
N GLY A 33 21.45 -10.58 19.57
CA GLY A 33 22.10 -9.44 20.23
C GLY A 33 23.42 -9.83 20.89
N ARG A 34 23.43 -10.93 21.66
CA ARG A 34 24.64 -11.46 22.32
C ARG A 34 25.76 -11.79 21.32
N ARG A 35 25.42 -12.41 20.19
CA ARG A 35 26.39 -12.73 19.12
C ARG A 35 27.00 -11.49 18.50
N TYR A 36 26.20 -10.46 18.22
CA TYR A 36 26.72 -9.19 17.70
C TYR A 36 27.57 -8.45 18.73
N ALA A 37 27.19 -8.46 20.01
CA ALA A 37 27.98 -7.88 21.08
C ALA A 37 29.36 -8.55 21.20
N GLU A 38 29.41 -9.89 21.16
CA GLU A 38 30.67 -10.64 21.20
C GLU A 38 31.54 -10.37 19.97
N LEU A 39 30.94 -10.34 18.77
CA LEU A 39 31.65 -10.06 17.53
C LEU A 39 32.28 -8.66 17.54
N ALA A 40 31.51 -7.65 17.95
CA ALA A 40 32.00 -6.27 18.01
C ALA A 40 33.16 -6.10 19.01
N ARG A 41 33.10 -6.78 20.19
CA ARG A 41 34.24 -6.81 21.14
C ARG A 41 35.48 -7.42 20.52
N LYS A 42 35.36 -8.58 19.87
CA LYS A 42 36.47 -9.26 19.20
C LYS A 42 37.11 -8.40 18.11
N MET A 43 36.29 -7.69 17.34
CA MET A 43 36.80 -6.75 16.33
C MET A 43 37.52 -5.56 16.99
N ALA A 44 36.99 -5.02 18.08
CA ALA A 44 37.61 -3.92 18.81
C ALA A 44 38.97 -4.28 19.47
N GLU A 45 39.22 -5.55 19.77
CA GLU A 45 40.50 -6.02 20.34
C GLU A 45 41.67 -5.90 19.35
N VAL A 46 41.38 -6.08 18.06
CA VAL A 46 42.40 -6.07 16.99
C VAL A 46 42.36 -4.80 16.14
N GLU A 47 41.39 -3.91 16.38
CA GLU A 47 41.26 -2.65 15.65
C GLU A 47 42.33 -1.64 16.08
N THR A 48 42.96 -1.03 15.07
CA THR A 48 44.06 -0.08 15.23
C THR A 48 43.61 1.37 15.17
N ASP A 49 42.51 1.67 14.46
CA ASP A 49 41.91 3.01 14.45
C ASP A 49 41.20 3.26 15.80
N PRO A 50 41.64 4.25 16.60
CA PRO A 50 41.04 4.54 17.90
C PRO A 50 39.55 4.90 17.82
N GLN A 51 39.12 5.61 16.78
CA GLN A 51 37.72 6.02 16.62
C GLN A 51 36.86 4.80 16.31
N TRP A 52 37.26 4.02 15.29
CA TRP A 52 36.50 2.83 14.91
C TRP A 52 36.46 1.77 16.01
N ARG A 53 37.55 1.64 16.77
CA ARG A 53 37.57 0.81 17.98
C ARG A 53 36.52 1.24 18.99
N GLN A 54 36.37 2.55 19.23
CA GLN A 54 35.37 3.08 20.15
C GLN A 54 33.93 2.86 19.63
N ASP A 55 33.73 2.97 18.32
CA ASP A 55 32.43 2.69 17.70
C ASP A 55 32.05 1.21 17.85
N LEU A 56 33.00 0.29 17.65
CA LEU A 56 32.80 -1.14 17.89
C LEU A 56 32.47 -1.46 19.36
N LEU A 57 33.13 -0.79 20.31
CA LEU A 57 32.79 -0.93 21.73
C LEU A 57 31.39 -0.39 22.04
N THR A 58 30.98 0.70 21.40
CA THR A 58 29.63 1.27 21.52
C THR A 58 28.58 0.32 20.94
N ILE A 59 28.85 -0.30 19.78
CA ILE A 59 27.99 -1.35 19.20
C ILE A 59 27.87 -2.53 20.19
N ALA A 60 28.98 -2.96 20.78
CA ALA A 60 28.98 -4.06 21.74
C ALA A 60 28.16 -3.74 23.00
N GLU A 61 28.27 -2.53 23.52
CA GLU A 61 27.47 -2.06 24.65
C GLU A 61 25.98 -2.03 24.32
N ASN A 62 25.61 -1.44 23.18
CA ASN A 62 24.22 -1.39 22.73
C ASN A 62 23.63 -2.79 22.54
N CYS A 63 24.35 -3.70 21.88
CA CYS A 63 23.91 -5.08 21.65
C CYS A 63 23.88 -5.94 22.92
N SER A 64 24.52 -5.48 24.01
CA SER A 64 24.42 -6.12 25.33
C SER A 64 23.17 -5.68 26.09
N VAL A 65 22.51 -4.60 25.65
CA VAL A 65 21.23 -4.13 26.19
C VAL A 65 20.07 -4.63 25.31
N VAL A 66 20.09 -4.29 24.03
CA VAL A 66 19.04 -4.66 23.08
C VAL A 66 19.49 -5.85 22.25
N PRO A 67 18.61 -6.83 21.98
CA PRO A 67 17.16 -6.79 22.14
C PRO A 67 16.61 -7.47 23.41
N GLU A 68 17.47 -7.91 24.34
CA GLU A 68 17.02 -8.58 25.58
C GLU A 68 16.27 -7.65 26.53
N HIS A 69 16.63 -6.37 26.54
CA HIS A 69 16.03 -5.34 27.39
C HIS A 69 15.47 -4.20 26.56
N ALA A 70 14.58 -3.41 27.18
CA ALA A 70 14.07 -2.20 26.58
C ALA A 70 15.21 -1.22 26.24
N PRO A 71 15.18 -0.56 25.06
CA PRO A 71 16.18 0.43 24.71
C PRO A 71 16.19 1.59 25.71
N ARG A 72 17.37 2.15 25.97
CA ARG A 72 17.57 3.28 26.89
C ARG A 72 18.21 4.47 26.22
N THR A 73 18.53 4.43 24.93
CA THR A 73 19.08 5.56 24.15
C THR A 73 18.48 5.55 22.75
N PHE A 74 18.61 6.67 22.03
CA PHE A 74 18.20 6.79 20.63
C PHE A 74 18.89 5.74 19.76
N HIS A 75 20.21 5.56 19.93
CA HIS A 75 20.98 4.53 19.24
C HIS A 75 20.45 3.12 19.57
N GLN A 76 20.18 2.82 20.84
CA GLN A 76 19.61 1.52 21.23
C GLN A 76 18.21 1.30 20.66
N ALA A 77 17.38 2.33 20.55
CA ALA A 77 16.04 2.22 19.95
C ALA A 77 16.12 1.85 18.46
N LEU A 78 17.03 2.47 17.72
CA LEU A 78 17.31 2.13 16.32
C LEU A 78 17.85 0.70 16.17
N GLN A 79 18.82 0.32 17.02
CA GLN A 79 19.40 -1.03 17.00
C GLN A 79 18.37 -2.11 17.38
N MET A 80 17.50 -1.84 18.35
CA MET A 80 16.37 -2.71 18.71
C MET A 80 15.45 -2.92 17.50
N TYR A 81 15.00 -1.83 16.88
CA TYR A 81 14.15 -1.92 15.68
C TYR A 81 14.84 -2.73 14.58
N TRP A 82 16.12 -2.49 14.32
CA TRP A 82 16.84 -3.19 13.26
C TRP A 82 16.98 -4.69 13.53
N PHE A 83 17.21 -5.11 14.78
CA PHE A 83 17.20 -6.54 15.12
C PHE A 83 15.82 -7.17 14.96
N VAL A 84 14.76 -6.49 15.38
CA VAL A 84 13.38 -6.95 15.17
C VAL A 84 13.07 -7.08 13.68
N HIS A 85 13.45 -6.10 12.87
CA HIS A 85 13.28 -6.12 11.41
C HIS A 85 13.96 -7.35 10.80
N LEU A 86 15.21 -7.63 11.15
CA LEU A 86 15.92 -8.81 10.67
C LEU A 86 15.25 -10.12 11.11
N CYS A 87 14.77 -10.22 12.36
CA CYS A 87 14.10 -11.42 12.83
C CYS A 87 12.79 -11.67 12.06
N VAL A 88 11.97 -10.65 11.82
CA VAL A 88 10.72 -10.80 11.04
C VAL A 88 11.02 -11.22 9.59
N THR A 89 11.98 -10.56 8.93
CA THR A 89 12.27 -10.80 7.50
C THR A 89 13.12 -12.03 7.23
N THR A 90 13.63 -12.69 8.27
CA THR A 90 14.33 -13.98 8.16
C THR A 90 13.54 -15.15 8.74
N GLU A 91 12.52 -14.90 9.57
CA GLU A 91 11.57 -15.93 10.02
C GLU A 91 10.79 -16.51 8.85
N LEU A 92 10.28 -15.63 7.97
CA LEU A 92 9.74 -15.96 6.66
C LEU A 92 10.17 -14.89 5.65
N ASN A 93 9.74 -15.04 4.39
CA ASN A 93 9.78 -13.99 3.38
C ASN A 93 8.41 -13.28 3.34
N PRO A 94 8.13 -12.32 4.25
CA PRO A 94 6.87 -11.57 4.25
C PRO A 94 6.80 -10.62 3.06
N TRP A 95 5.58 -10.20 2.70
CA TRP A 95 5.39 -9.04 1.83
C TRP A 95 5.79 -7.76 2.59
N ASP A 96 6.32 -6.80 1.84
CA ASP A 96 6.64 -5.44 2.29
C ASP A 96 7.64 -5.36 3.47
N SER A 97 8.53 -6.35 3.55
CA SER A 97 9.59 -6.41 4.55
C SER A 97 9.04 -6.30 5.98
N TYR A 98 9.60 -5.38 6.78
CA TYR A 98 9.04 -4.90 8.04
C TYR A 98 9.28 -3.40 8.16
N SER A 99 8.34 -2.66 8.76
CA SER A 99 8.39 -1.20 8.87
C SER A 99 8.28 -0.74 10.33
N PRO A 100 8.98 0.35 10.73
CA PRO A 100 8.79 0.96 12.04
C PRO A 100 7.51 1.81 12.13
N GLY A 101 6.80 1.98 11.00
CA GLY A 101 5.61 2.82 10.89
C GLY A 101 5.90 4.28 11.26
N ARG A 102 5.39 4.70 12.42
CA ARG A 102 5.49 6.06 12.97
C ARG A 102 6.84 6.31 13.68
N LEU A 103 7.94 6.15 12.94
CA LEU A 103 9.30 6.15 13.48
C LEU A 103 9.63 7.42 14.28
N ASP A 104 9.21 8.59 13.79
CA ASP A 104 9.42 9.87 14.47
C ASP A 104 8.76 9.91 15.86
N GLN A 105 7.57 9.33 16.01
CA GLN A 105 6.87 9.24 17.30
C GLN A 105 7.59 8.30 18.27
N HIS A 106 8.08 7.16 17.76
CA HIS A 106 8.76 6.16 18.57
C HIS A 106 10.13 6.66 19.07
N LEU A 107 10.86 7.40 18.24
CA LEU A 107 12.21 7.88 18.57
C LEU A 107 12.21 9.19 19.37
N TYR A 108 11.19 10.05 19.22
CA TYR A 108 11.18 11.38 19.84
C TYR A 108 11.41 11.39 21.36
N PRO A 109 10.82 10.48 22.17
CA PRO A 109 11.11 10.41 23.60
C PRO A 109 12.59 10.15 23.92
N PHE A 110 13.26 9.31 23.12
CA PHE A 110 14.68 9.01 23.27
C PHE A 110 15.55 10.20 22.85
N TYR A 111 15.26 10.76 21.68
CA TYR A 111 15.95 11.95 21.16
C TYR A 111 15.90 13.11 22.15
N ARG A 112 14.70 13.45 22.66
CA ARG A 112 14.53 14.55 23.62
C ARG A 112 15.37 14.33 24.89
N ARG A 113 15.28 13.15 25.49
CA ARG A 113 16.05 12.84 26.72
C ARG A 113 17.56 12.87 26.45
N ASP A 114 18.01 12.30 25.34
CA ASP A 114 19.44 12.13 25.05
C ASP A 114 20.10 13.46 24.67
N THR A 115 19.36 14.36 24.02
CA THR A 115 19.78 15.76 23.78
C THR A 115 19.79 16.59 25.07
N GLU A 116 18.78 16.46 25.93
CA GLU A 116 18.74 17.14 27.24
C GLU A 116 19.88 16.70 28.18
N THR A 117 20.30 15.43 28.09
CA THR A 117 21.42 14.87 28.88
C THR A 117 22.79 15.05 28.22
N GLY A 118 22.85 15.60 27.01
CA GLY A 118 24.08 15.92 26.30
C GLY A 118 24.83 14.72 25.70
N ILE A 119 24.19 13.54 25.61
CA ILE A 119 24.79 12.35 25.00
C ILE A 119 24.51 12.23 23.50
N LEU A 120 23.55 13.01 22.99
CA LEU A 120 23.15 13.08 21.58
C LEU A 120 22.99 14.54 21.16
N ASP A 121 23.27 14.83 19.90
CA ASP A 121 22.99 16.09 19.22
C ASP A 121 22.34 15.80 17.85
N ASP A 122 21.93 16.84 17.13
CA ASP A 122 21.22 16.70 15.84
C ASP A 122 22.09 16.01 14.78
N GLU A 123 23.39 16.29 14.76
CA GLU A 123 24.34 15.70 13.80
C GLU A 123 24.46 14.19 14.01
N LYS A 124 24.66 13.74 15.26
CA LYS A 124 24.72 12.31 15.58
C LYS A 124 23.39 11.59 15.40
N ALA A 125 22.28 12.27 15.70
CA ALA A 125 20.95 11.69 15.47
C ALA A 125 20.70 11.48 13.98
N LEU A 126 21.09 12.45 13.13
CA LEU A 126 21.02 12.35 11.68
C LEU A 126 21.93 11.22 11.16
N GLU A 127 23.19 11.15 11.59
CA GLU A 127 24.12 10.09 11.19
C GLU A 127 23.58 8.68 11.48
N LEU A 128 22.97 8.48 12.66
CA LEU A 128 22.37 7.20 13.02
C LEU A 128 21.14 6.86 12.16
N LEU A 129 20.35 7.87 11.76
CA LEU A 129 19.25 7.69 10.80
C LEU A 129 19.78 7.34 9.41
N GLU A 130 20.83 8.01 8.95
CA GLU A 130 21.48 7.73 7.67
C GLU A 130 22.04 6.30 7.62
N CYS A 131 22.65 5.84 8.73
CA CYS A 131 23.04 4.45 8.90
C CYS A 131 21.84 3.51 8.74
N LEU A 132 20.71 3.79 9.40
CA LEU A 132 19.49 2.99 9.26
C LEU A 132 18.99 2.94 7.80
N TRP A 133 19.03 4.07 7.08
CA TRP A 133 18.67 4.13 5.66
C TRP A 133 19.54 3.20 4.81
N ILE A 134 20.86 3.21 5.05
CA ILE A 134 21.80 2.27 4.41
C ILE A 134 21.42 0.83 4.75
N LYS A 135 21.06 0.55 6.01
CA LYS A 135 20.66 -0.79 6.44
C LYS A 135 19.44 -1.31 5.67
N PHE A 136 18.39 -0.49 5.50
CA PHE A 136 17.24 -0.84 4.65
C PHE A 136 17.66 -1.10 3.20
N ASN A 137 18.44 -0.21 2.60
CA ASN A 137 18.84 -0.33 1.19
C ASN A 137 19.75 -1.53 0.91
N ASN A 138 20.41 -2.07 1.93
CA ASN A 138 21.19 -3.31 1.84
C ASN A 138 20.32 -4.59 1.80
N GLN A 139 19.01 -4.50 2.04
CA GLN A 139 18.09 -5.65 2.00
C GLN A 139 17.18 -5.56 0.76
N PRO A 140 17.48 -6.28 -0.33
CA PRO A 140 16.53 -6.39 -1.44
C PRO A 140 15.37 -7.30 -1.06
N ALA A 141 14.21 -7.10 -1.68
CA ALA A 141 13.16 -8.10 -1.72
C ALA A 141 13.77 -9.41 -2.26
N PRO A 142 13.54 -10.57 -1.61
CA PRO A 142 14.06 -11.84 -2.12
C PRO A 142 13.61 -12.13 -3.56
N PRO A 143 14.39 -12.89 -4.35
CA PRO A 143 14.14 -13.04 -5.79
C PRO A 143 12.73 -13.56 -6.10
N LYS A 144 12.03 -12.85 -6.99
CA LYS A 144 10.69 -13.18 -7.50
C LYS A 144 10.79 -13.75 -8.91
N VAL A 145 9.92 -14.70 -9.26
CA VAL A 145 9.79 -15.26 -10.63
C VAL A 145 8.33 -15.37 -11.05
N GLY A 146 8.08 -15.56 -12.34
CA GLY A 146 6.72 -15.74 -12.86
C GLY A 146 5.81 -14.53 -12.64
N VAL A 147 4.55 -14.78 -12.24
CA VAL A 147 3.55 -13.71 -12.01
C VAL A 147 3.97 -12.78 -10.88
N THR A 148 4.59 -13.30 -9.82
CA THR A 148 5.07 -12.50 -8.69
C THR A 148 6.10 -11.44 -9.10
N LEU A 149 7.00 -11.79 -10.03
CA LEU A 149 7.93 -10.80 -10.59
C LEU A 149 7.19 -9.76 -11.43
N LYS A 150 6.20 -10.16 -12.23
CA LYS A 150 5.44 -9.23 -13.07
C LYS A 150 4.62 -8.23 -12.26
N GLU A 151 4.01 -8.67 -11.15
CA GLU A 151 3.19 -7.80 -10.30
C GLU A 151 4.01 -6.92 -9.34
N SER A 152 5.25 -7.31 -9.02
CA SER A 152 6.17 -6.59 -8.14
C SER A 152 7.60 -6.60 -8.71
N SER A 153 7.78 -5.95 -9.85
CA SER A 153 9.03 -5.95 -10.63
C SER A 153 10.06 -4.95 -10.10
N THR A 154 10.63 -5.22 -8.92
CA THR A 154 11.56 -4.31 -8.23
C THR A 154 12.43 -5.05 -7.20
N TYR A 155 13.60 -4.47 -6.88
CA TYR A 155 14.41 -4.87 -5.72
C TYR A 155 13.91 -4.29 -4.40
N THR A 156 13.12 -3.22 -4.44
CA THR A 156 12.58 -2.59 -3.23
C THR A 156 11.60 -3.52 -2.54
N ASP A 157 11.65 -3.60 -1.22
CA ASP A 157 10.78 -4.44 -0.39
C ASP A 157 9.80 -3.61 0.44
N PHE A 158 9.47 -2.39 -0.05
CA PHE A 158 8.34 -1.58 0.42
C PHE A 158 8.26 -1.28 1.93
N ALA A 159 9.42 -1.22 2.62
CA ALA A 159 9.50 -0.76 4.01
C ALA A 159 9.10 0.72 4.12
N ASN A 160 7.82 0.99 4.47
CA ASN A 160 7.21 2.31 4.40
C ASN A 160 7.18 3.04 5.75
N ILE A 161 7.88 4.17 5.85
CA ILE A 161 7.95 5.01 7.07
C ILE A 161 6.95 6.17 6.95
N ASN A 162 6.19 6.40 8.02
CA ASN A 162 5.19 7.47 8.11
C ASN A 162 5.66 8.54 9.09
N THR A 163 6.09 9.69 8.57
CA THR A 163 6.57 10.84 9.34
C THR A 163 5.53 11.95 9.40
N GLY A 164 5.42 12.69 10.51
CA GLY A 164 4.47 13.80 10.67
C GLY A 164 3.15 13.37 11.31
N GLY A 165 2.01 13.56 10.63
CA GLY A 165 0.69 13.11 11.09
C GLY A 165 0.24 13.69 12.43
N ILE A 166 -0.34 12.84 13.28
CA ILE A 166 -0.79 13.18 14.64
C ILE A 166 -0.05 12.39 15.71
N ALA A 167 -0.01 12.95 16.92
CA ALA A 167 0.40 12.25 18.14
C ALA A 167 -0.73 11.30 18.64
N PRO A 168 -0.45 10.35 19.56
CA PRO A 168 -1.45 9.41 20.07
C PRO A 168 -2.67 10.07 20.73
N ASP A 169 -2.51 11.26 21.32
CA ASP A 169 -3.60 12.05 21.90
C ASP A 169 -4.45 12.78 20.84
N GLY A 170 -4.02 12.75 19.58
CA GLY A 170 -4.64 13.39 18.43
C GLY A 170 -4.15 14.81 18.15
N SER A 171 -3.18 15.34 18.90
CA SER A 171 -2.52 16.63 18.59
C SER A 171 -1.58 16.52 17.39
N ASP A 172 -0.96 17.63 16.98
CA ASP A 172 0.07 17.61 15.92
C ASP A 172 1.22 16.67 16.30
N GLY A 173 1.58 15.76 15.40
CA GLY A 173 2.64 14.77 15.61
C GLY A 173 4.03 15.27 15.17
N VAL A 174 4.13 16.39 14.45
CA VAL A 174 5.41 16.87 13.93
C VAL A 174 6.34 17.29 15.08
N ASN A 175 7.56 16.76 15.08
CA ASN A 175 8.59 17.03 16.09
C ASN A 175 9.99 17.15 15.43
N PRO A 176 11.07 17.48 16.17
CA PRO A 176 12.42 17.59 15.60
C PRO A 176 12.91 16.35 14.84
N VAL A 177 12.59 15.14 15.32
CA VAL A 177 12.95 13.89 14.62
C VAL A 177 12.23 13.79 13.27
N SER A 178 11.02 14.34 13.15
CA SER A 178 10.32 14.42 11.86
C SER A 178 11.12 15.20 10.82
N TYR A 179 11.80 16.29 11.21
CA TYR A 179 12.67 17.05 10.29
C TYR A 179 13.98 16.33 10.02
N LEU A 180 14.60 15.70 11.02
CA LEU A 180 15.81 14.89 10.83
C LEU A 180 15.58 13.75 9.83
N ILE A 181 14.39 13.12 9.85
CA ILE A 181 14.03 12.10 8.84
C ILE A 181 13.88 12.71 7.44
N LEU A 182 13.30 13.91 7.32
CA LEU A 182 13.21 14.62 6.04
C LEU A 182 14.60 15.00 5.50
N ASP A 183 15.52 15.40 6.37
CA ASP A 183 16.89 15.72 5.99
C ASP A 183 17.66 14.45 5.59
N CYS A 184 17.56 13.38 6.38
CA CYS A 184 18.13 12.06 6.07
C CYS A 184 17.69 11.54 4.70
N MET A 185 16.38 11.54 4.40
CA MET A 185 15.91 11.02 3.11
C MET A 185 16.36 11.88 1.92
N ASP A 186 16.49 13.20 2.14
CA ASP A 186 16.87 14.16 1.11
C ASP A 186 18.38 14.12 0.79
N GLU A 187 19.21 13.87 1.81
CA GLU A 187 20.65 13.64 1.66
C GLU A 187 20.93 12.28 1.01
N MET A 188 20.35 11.22 1.57
CA MET A 188 20.67 9.84 1.18
C MET A 188 20.14 9.45 -0.20
N LYS A 189 18.95 9.95 -0.60
CA LYS A 189 18.28 9.64 -1.88
C LYS A 189 18.28 8.15 -2.25
N LEU A 190 18.16 7.30 -1.25
CA LEU A 190 18.03 5.86 -1.43
C LEU A 190 16.55 5.51 -1.70
N LEU A 191 16.33 4.50 -2.53
CA LEU A 191 14.97 4.02 -2.83
C LEU A 191 14.34 3.29 -1.63
N GLN A 192 15.17 2.82 -0.69
CA GLN A 192 14.74 2.19 0.55
C GLN A 192 15.33 2.91 1.78
N PRO A 193 14.54 3.08 2.85
CA PRO A 193 13.11 2.78 2.95
C PRO A 193 12.26 3.69 2.05
N SER A 194 10.98 3.35 1.87
CA SER A 194 9.99 4.29 1.32
C SER A 194 9.66 5.31 2.42
N SER A 195 10.30 6.47 2.39
CA SER A 195 10.15 7.50 3.43
C SER A 195 9.06 8.50 3.04
N ASN A 196 7.97 8.51 3.80
CA ASN A 196 6.76 9.24 3.43
C ASN A 196 6.21 10.10 4.57
N VAL A 197 5.23 10.95 4.23
CA VAL A 197 4.64 11.89 5.17
C VAL A 197 3.13 11.71 5.32
N GLN A 198 2.67 11.76 6.56
CA GLN A 198 1.26 11.92 6.90
C GLN A 198 0.95 13.42 7.10
N ILE A 199 -0.08 13.90 6.42
CA ILE A 199 -0.54 15.29 6.48
C ILE A 199 -1.95 15.31 7.08
N SER A 200 -2.04 15.91 8.26
CA SER A 200 -3.31 16.24 8.93
C SER A 200 -3.62 17.71 8.72
N ARG A 201 -4.89 18.12 8.80
CA ARG A 201 -5.29 19.54 9.01
C ARG A 201 -4.54 20.23 10.17
N LYS A 202 -3.98 19.48 11.11
CA LYS A 202 -3.16 19.96 12.24
C LYS A 202 -1.68 20.15 11.90
N THR A 203 -1.20 19.54 10.81
CA THR A 203 0.21 19.59 10.42
C THR A 203 0.65 21.03 10.12
N PRO A 204 1.76 21.52 10.70
CA PRO A 204 2.30 22.84 10.43
C PRO A 204 2.66 23.02 8.95
N ASN A 205 2.37 24.19 8.41
CA ASN A 205 2.66 24.48 7.00
C ASN A 205 4.16 24.36 6.67
N LYS A 206 5.04 24.66 7.63
CA LYS A 206 6.50 24.50 7.49
C LYS A 206 6.89 23.05 7.13
N PHE A 207 6.26 22.07 7.77
CA PHE A 207 6.56 20.66 7.53
C PHE A 207 6.10 20.22 6.14
N LEU A 208 4.86 20.59 5.76
CA LEU A 208 4.34 20.29 4.42
C LEU A 208 5.19 20.94 3.32
N LEU A 209 5.62 22.20 3.51
CA LEU A 209 6.50 22.87 2.55
C LEU A 209 7.85 22.16 2.43
N ARG A 210 8.48 21.75 3.55
CA ARG A 210 9.74 20.99 3.51
C ARG A 210 9.58 19.66 2.76
N ALA A 211 8.47 18.95 2.95
CA ALA A 211 8.18 17.73 2.18
C ALA A 211 7.97 18.03 0.68
N CYS A 212 7.30 19.12 0.33
CA CYS A 212 7.13 19.57 -1.06
C CYS A 212 8.47 19.94 -1.72
N GLU A 213 9.43 20.50 -0.96
CA GLU A 213 10.78 20.78 -1.46
C GLU A 213 11.50 19.52 -1.90
N ILE A 214 11.37 18.44 -1.14
CA ILE A 214 11.97 17.15 -1.45
C ILE A 214 11.29 16.54 -2.68
N ALA A 215 9.95 16.51 -2.70
CA ALA A 215 9.17 15.99 -3.83
C ALA A 215 9.50 16.73 -5.14
N ALA A 216 9.68 18.05 -5.09
CA ALA A 216 10.05 18.88 -6.24
C ALA A 216 11.42 18.53 -6.85
N LYS A 217 12.27 17.76 -6.16
CA LYS A 217 13.56 17.27 -6.70
C LYS A 217 13.41 16.07 -7.64
N GLY A 218 12.20 15.50 -7.77
CA GLY A 218 11.85 14.59 -8.87
C GLY A 218 12.29 13.13 -8.73
N TRP A 219 12.60 12.66 -7.52
CA TRP A 219 12.97 11.26 -7.26
C TRP A 219 11.83 10.45 -6.60
N GLY A 220 10.60 10.98 -6.60
CA GLY A 220 9.37 10.28 -6.25
C GLY A 220 8.94 10.36 -4.77
N GLN A 221 9.88 10.43 -3.83
CA GLN A 221 9.56 10.59 -2.41
C GLN A 221 9.53 12.07 -1.96
N PRO A 222 8.85 12.39 -0.85
CA PRO A 222 7.91 11.53 -0.12
C PRO A 222 6.58 11.38 -0.85
N ALA A 223 5.90 10.25 -0.62
CA ALA A 223 4.46 10.17 -0.84
C ALA A 223 3.72 10.93 0.28
N PHE A 224 2.52 11.44 -0.04
CA PHE A 224 1.70 12.21 0.90
C PHE A 224 0.43 11.42 1.20
N TYR A 225 0.13 11.24 2.49
CA TYR A 225 -1.08 10.56 2.96
C TYR A 225 -1.93 11.47 3.82
N ASN A 226 -3.25 11.36 3.68
CA ASN A 226 -4.22 12.13 4.44
C ASN A 226 -4.52 11.46 5.78
N THR A 227 -4.04 12.05 6.87
CA THR A 227 -4.25 11.51 8.22
C THR A 227 -5.73 11.43 8.59
N GLU A 228 -6.55 12.39 8.16
CA GLU A 228 -7.99 12.36 8.43
C GLU A 228 -8.68 11.18 7.73
N ALA A 229 -8.32 10.91 6.47
CA ALA A 229 -8.84 9.76 5.71
C ALA A 229 -8.43 8.44 6.35
N ILE A 230 -7.13 8.26 6.65
CA ILE A 230 -6.60 7.05 7.32
C ILE A 230 -7.36 6.72 8.61
N ILE A 231 -7.60 7.73 9.46
CA ILE A 231 -8.32 7.51 10.72
C ILE A 231 -9.75 7.08 10.44
N ALA A 232 -10.45 7.75 9.52
CA ALA A 232 -11.82 7.40 9.16
C ALA A 232 -11.92 6.00 8.54
N GLU A 233 -10.99 5.61 7.66
CA GLU A 233 -10.90 4.26 7.08
C GLU A 233 -10.74 3.18 8.18
N LEU A 234 -9.83 3.40 9.13
CA LEU A 234 -9.62 2.47 10.25
C LEU A 234 -10.86 2.37 11.14
N LEU A 235 -11.50 3.49 11.47
CA LEU A 235 -12.74 3.50 12.24
C LEU A 235 -13.87 2.74 11.50
N ASN A 236 -14.04 2.99 10.20
CA ASN A 236 -15.00 2.29 9.35
C ASN A 236 -14.71 0.79 9.23
N ALA A 237 -13.45 0.39 9.40
CA ALA A 237 -13.02 -1.01 9.47
C ALA A 237 -13.07 -1.61 10.90
N GLY A 238 -13.70 -0.91 11.85
CA GLY A 238 -13.97 -1.42 13.21
C GLY A 238 -12.85 -1.20 14.23
N LYS A 239 -11.84 -0.39 13.93
CA LYS A 239 -10.76 -0.11 14.88
C LYS A 239 -11.22 0.89 15.93
N SER A 240 -10.65 0.81 17.13
CA SER A 240 -10.81 1.85 18.14
C SER A 240 -10.16 3.16 17.66
N LEU A 241 -10.64 4.30 18.14
CA LEU A 241 -10.00 5.59 17.85
C LEU A 241 -8.55 5.65 18.36
N GLU A 242 -8.28 4.99 19.50
CA GLU A 242 -6.93 4.92 20.05
C GLU A 242 -5.96 4.20 19.10
N ASP A 243 -6.37 3.06 18.55
CA ASP A 243 -5.55 2.30 17.60
C ASP A 243 -5.47 3.00 16.24
N ALA A 244 -6.58 3.62 15.80
CA ALA A 244 -6.61 4.37 14.54
C ALA A 244 -5.63 5.55 14.52
N ARG A 245 -5.49 6.27 15.64
CA ARG A 245 -4.54 7.40 15.76
C ARG A 245 -3.07 6.98 15.71
N LYS A 246 -2.78 5.73 16.05
CA LYS A 246 -1.43 5.14 16.00
C LYS A 246 -1.16 4.44 14.65
N GLY A 247 -2.17 4.34 13.80
CA GLY A 247 -2.07 3.72 12.48
C GLY A 247 -1.43 4.62 11.43
N GLY A 248 -1.46 4.13 10.20
CA GLY A 248 -0.91 4.80 9.04
C GLY A 248 -1.04 3.92 7.81
N THR A 249 -0.16 4.15 6.84
CA THR A 249 -0.05 3.32 5.63
C THR A 249 1.25 2.54 5.63
N SER A 250 1.23 1.26 5.26
CA SER A 250 2.46 0.50 4.97
C SER A 250 2.56 0.17 3.49
N GLY A 251 3.55 -0.64 3.11
CA GLY A 251 3.70 -1.12 1.73
C GLY A 251 3.75 0.05 0.74
N CYS A 252 2.79 0.06 -0.18
CA CYS A 252 2.56 1.17 -1.09
C CYS A 252 1.64 2.24 -0.49
N VAL A 253 0.39 1.92 -0.16
CA VAL A 253 -0.64 2.88 0.29
C VAL A 253 -1.64 2.28 1.29
N GLU A 254 -1.35 1.12 1.86
CA GLU A 254 -2.32 0.28 2.56
C GLU A 254 -2.49 0.71 4.02
N THR A 255 -3.71 1.14 4.36
CA THR A 255 -4.10 1.60 5.69
C THR A 255 -4.17 0.45 6.68
N GLY A 256 -3.46 0.59 7.82
CA GLY A 256 -3.41 -0.43 8.87
C GLY A 256 -3.26 0.14 10.28
N ALA A 257 -3.80 -0.59 11.25
CA ALA A 257 -3.56 -0.32 12.68
C ALA A 257 -2.24 -0.99 13.11
N PHE A 258 -1.14 -0.23 13.05
CA PHE A 258 0.21 -0.73 13.30
C PHE A 258 0.36 -1.45 14.65
N GLY A 259 1.02 -2.61 14.63
CA GLY A 259 1.21 -3.49 15.78
C GLY A 259 -0.06 -4.21 16.28
N ASN A 260 -1.24 -3.92 15.72
CA ASN A 260 -2.52 -4.47 16.16
C ASN A 260 -3.22 -5.32 15.10
N GLU A 261 -2.80 -5.27 13.84
CA GLU A 261 -3.58 -5.80 12.73
C GLU A 261 -2.80 -6.75 11.82
N ALA A 262 -3.47 -7.82 11.40
CA ALA A 262 -3.10 -8.62 10.24
C ALA A 262 -3.98 -8.22 9.04
N TYR A 263 -3.45 -7.34 8.18
CA TYR A 263 -4.14 -6.78 7.01
C TYR A 263 -3.56 -7.32 5.70
N ILE A 264 -4.02 -8.51 5.31
CA ILE A 264 -3.35 -9.33 4.29
C ILE A 264 -3.82 -8.98 2.88
N LEU A 265 -2.87 -8.62 2.01
CA LEU A 265 -3.11 -8.43 0.58
C LEU A 265 -3.10 -9.78 -0.14
N THR A 266 -4.21 -10.12 -0.77
CA THR A 266 -4.38 -11.46 -1.36
C THR A 266 -4.08 -11.51 -2.85
N GLY A 267 -3.92 -10.36 -3.51
CA GLY A 267 -3.53 -10.23 -4.91
C GLY A 267 -4.52 -9.38 -5.72
N TYR A 268 -4.02 -8.91 -6.87
CA TYR A 268 -4.70 -7.93 -7.71
C TYR A 268 -5.89 -8.50 -8.49
N PHE A 269 -6.86 -7.64 -8.80
CA PHE A 269 -8.08 -7.95 -9.56
C PHE A 269 -8.22 -7.03 -10.77
N ASN A 270 -8.22 -7.62 -11.97
CA ASN A 270 -8.18 -6.91 -13.26
C ASN A 270 -9.58 -6.48 -13.71
N LEU A 271 -10.03 -5.28 -13.30
CA LEU A 271 -11.38 -4.77 -13.61
C LEU A 271 -11.61 -4.64 -15.13
N PRO A 272 -10.68 -4.09 -15.95
CA PRO A 272 -10.86 -4.03 -17.39
C PRO A 272 -11.03 -5.40 -18.07
N LYS A 273 -10.31 -6.44 -17.61
CA LYS A 273 -10.45 -7.78 -18.17
C LYS A 273 -11.82 -8.41 -17.90
N ILE A 274 -12.48 -8.07 -16.80
CA ILE A 274 -13.86 -8.51 -16.56
C ILE A 274 -14.81 -7.96 -17.65
N LEU A 275 -14.63 -6.71 -18.09
CA LEU A 275 -15.41 -6.16 -19.19
C LEU A 275 -15.06 -6.82 -20.53
N GLU A 276 -13.77 -7.07 -20.81
CA GLU A 276 -13.36 -7.85 -21.99
C GLU A 276 -14.13 -9.19 -22.02
N LEU A 277 -14.09 -9.97 -20.94
CA LEU A 277 -14.80 -11.24 -20.87
C LEU A 277 -16.32 -11.09 -21.00
N THR A 278 -16.89 -9.98 -20.54
CA THR A 278 -18.32 -9.70 -20.69
C THR A 278 -18.67 -9.47 -22.17
N LEU A 279 -17.87 -8.66 -22.88
CA LEU A 279 -18.10 -8.32 -24.29
C LEU A 279 -17.87 -9.51 -25.23
N TYR A 280 -17.08 -10.51 -24.82
CA TYR A 280 -16.82 -11.72 -25.59
C TYR A 280 -17.50 -12.96 -24.99
N ASN A 281 -18.61 -12.77 -24.27
CA ASN A 281 -19.47 -13.86 -23.78
C ASN A 281 -18.70 -14.96 -23.02
N GLY A 282 -17.75 -14.54 -22.18
CA GLY A 282 -16.90 -15.38 -21.36
C GLY A 282 -15.61 -15.88 -22.03
N TYR A 283 -15.41 -15.62 -23.32
CA TYR A 283 -14.23 -16.04 -24.07
C TYR A 283 -13.04 -15.10 -23.87
N ASP A 284 -11.89 -15.67 -23.52
CA ASP A 284 -10.62 -14.97 -23.37
C ASP A 284 -9.72 -15.20 -24.59
N HIS A 285 -9.42 -14.11 -25.30
CA HIS A 285 -8.55 -14.14 -26.47
C HIS A 285 -7.10 -14.45 -26.12
N TYR A 286 -6.66 -14.13 -24.90
CA TYR A 286 -5.29 -14.39 -24.47
C TYR A 286 -5.04 -15.89 -24.25
N THR A 287 -5.96 -16.58 -23.57
CA THR A 287 -5.83 -18.03 -23.30
C THR A 287 -6.45 -18.92 -24.37
N GLY A 288 -7.29 -18.38 -25.26
CA GLY A 288 -8.04 -19.15 -26.25
C GLY A 288 -9.13 -20.03 -25.65
N LYS A 289 -9.66 -19.65 -24.48
CA LYS A 289 -10.61 -20.47 -23.69
C LYS A 289 -11.78 -19.63 -23.20
N THR A 290 -12.94 -20.25 -23.06
CA THR A 290 -14.05 -19.70 -22.27
C THR A 290 -13.75 -19.90 -20.80
N ILE A 291 -13.44 -18.80 -20.10
CA ILE A 291 -13.13 -18.80 -18.66
C ILE A 291 -14.21 -18.10 -17.83
N GLY A 292 -15.02 -17.26 -18.47
CA GLY A 292 -16.08 -16.48 -17.87
C GLY A 292 -17.48 -17.06 -18.05
N LEU A 293 -18.47 -16.40 -17.46
CA LEU A 293 -19.88 -16.68 -17.70
C LEU A 293 -20.29 -16.33 -19.14
N GLN A 294 -21.19 -17.15 -19.70
CA GLN A 294 -21.86 -16.87 -20.97
C GLN A 294 -23.13 -16.04 -20.70
N LEU A 295 -23.02 -14.71 -20.79
CA LEU A 295 -24.07 -13.76 -20.41
C LEU A 295 -24.81 -13.13 -21.59
N GLY A 296 -24.47 -13.52 -22.82
CA GLY A 296 -25.00 -12.94 -24.04
C GLY A 296 -23.89 -12.34 -24.90
N ASN A 297 -24.17 -12.19 -26.19
CA ASN A 297 -23.29 -11.54 -27.15
C ASN A 297 -23.54 -10.02 -27.16
N PRO A 298 -22.62 -9.21 -27.73
CA PRO A 298 -22.79 -7.77 -27.88
C PRO A 298 -24.15 -7.31 -28.43
N GLU A 299 -24.70 -8.03 -29.40
CA GLU A 299 -25.99 -7.73 -30.02
C GLU A 299 -27.20 -7.97 -29.10
N ASP A 300 -27.04 -8.72 -28.01
CA ASP A 300 -28.13 -9.06 -27.08
C ASP A 300 -28.44 -7.92 -26.10
N PHE A 301 -27.44 -7.09 -25.75
CA PHE A 301 -27.59 -5.99 -24.81
C PHE A 301 -28.31 -4.80 -25.46
N LYS A 302 -29.57 -4.55 -25.07
CA LYS A 302 -30.42 -3.48 -25.63
C LYS A 302 -30.28 -2.15 -24.91
N SER A 303 -29.64 -2.15 -23.74
CA SER A 303 -29.37 -0.95 -22.95
C SER A 303 -28.01 -1.02 -22.26
N TYR A 304 -27.49 0.14 -21.87
CA TYR A 304 -26.29 0.23 -21.03
C TYR A 304 -26.47 -0.52 -19.71
N ASP A 305 -27.66 -0.44 -19.10
CA ASP A 305 -27.95 -1.08 -17.82
C ASP A 305 -27.89 -2.62 -17.92
N GLU A 306 -28.37 -3.19 -19.03
CA GLU A 306 -28.24 -4.64 -19.29
C GLU A 306 -26.78 -5.07 -19.43
N LEU A 307 -25.95 -4.30 -20.15
CA LEU A 307 -24.51 -4.54 -20.26
C LEU A 307 -23.81 -4.41 -18.91
N PHE A 308 -24.11 -3.35 -18.15
CA PHE A 308 -23.51 -3.13 -16.83
C PHE A 308 -23.90 -4.25 -15.86
N ALA A 309 -25.16 -4.70 -15.88
CA ALA A 309 -25.60 -5.86 -15.11
C ALA A 309 -24.86 -7.15 -15.51
N ALA A 310 -24.57 -7.35 -16.79
CA ALA A 310 -23.75 -8.48 -17.24
C ALA A 310 -22.30 -8.38 -16.74
N PHE A 311 -21.70 -7.20 -16.80
CA PHE A 311 -20.36 -6.93 -16.24
C PHE A 311 -20.30 -7.22 -14.73
N CYS A 312 -21.30 -6.74 -13.98
CA CYS A 312 -21.47 -7.00 -12.55
C CYS A 312 -21.54 -8.51 -12.24
N ARG A 313 -22.35 -9.27 -12.97
CA ARG A 313 -22.43 -10.74 -12.81
C ARG A 313 -21.12 -11.44 -13.12
N GLN A 314 -20.38 -10.96 -14.11
CA GLN A 314 -19.05 -11.49 -14.40
C GLN A 314 -18.04 -11.17 -13.31
N MET A 315 -18.11 -9.96 -12.73
CA MET A 315 -17.26 -9.57 -11.60
C MET A 315 -17.48 -10.51 -10.41
N ASP A 316 -18.73 -10.76 -10.02
CA ASP A 316 -19.07 -11.63 -8.90
C ASP A 316 -18.54 -13.05 -9.09
N TYR A 317 -18.67 -13.59 -10.31
CA TYR A 317 -18.16 -14.93 -10.63
C TYR A 317 -16.65 -15.06 -10.38
N PHE A 318 -15.84 -14.10 -10.83
CA PHE A 318 -14.40 -14.13 -10.62
C PHE A 318 -14.01 -13.79 -9.17
N LEU A 319 -14.75 -12.92 -8.49
CA LEU A 319 -14.56 -12.65 -7.06
C LEU A 319 -14.82 -13.90 -6.21
N ASP A 320 -15.86 -14.67 -6.52
CA ASP A 320 -16.16 -15.93 -5.82
C ASP A 320 -15.04 -16.97 -6.00
N ILE A 321 -14.46 -17.05 -7.19
CA ILE A 321 -13.28 -17.89 -7.46
C ILE A 321 -12.09 -17.41 -6.62
N LYS A 322 -11.82 -16.10 -6.62
CA LYS A 322 -10.71 -15.49 -5.88
C LYS A 322 -10.82 -15.75 -4.38
N VAL A 323 -11.98 -15.46 -3.78
CA VAL A 323 -12.23 -15.64 -2.34
C VAL A 323 -12.12 -17.11 -1.94
N ARG A 324 -12.62 -18.03 -2.76
CA ARG A 324 -12.49 -19.48 -2.50
C ARG A 324 -11.04 -19.93 -2.51
N GLY A 325 -10.26 -19.49 -3.50
CA GLY A 325 -8.82 -19.78 -3.55
C GLY A 325 -8.07 -19.19 -2.36
N ASN A 326 -8.38 -17.94 -2.00
CA ASN A 326 -7.78 -17.29 -0.84
C ASN A 326 -8.06 -18.05 0.45
N ALA A 327 -9.28 -18.55 0.69
CA ALA A 327 -9.60 -19.29 1.90
C ALA A 327 -8.73 -20.56 2.08
N VAL A 328 -8.40 -21.23 0.97
CA VAL A 328 -7.45 -22.36 0.97
C VAL A 328 -6.05 -21.87 1.36
N ILE A 329 -5.56 -20.80 0.73
CA ILE A 329 -4.22 -20.25 0.98
C ILE A 329 -4.09 -19.77 2.42
N GLU A 330 -5.06 -19.01 2.94
CA GLU A 330 -5.04 -18.54 4.32
C GLU A 330 -5.02 -19.70 5.32
N SER A 331 -5.73 -20.79 5.02
CA SER A 331 -5.68 -22.02 5.83
C SER A 331 -4.30 -22.70 5.77
N ILE A 332 -3.61 -22.64 4.64
CA ILE A 332 -2.24 -23.14 4.51
C ILE A 332 -1.30 -22.31 5.40
N TYR A 333 -1.39 -20.98 5.34
CA TYR A 333 -0.57 -20.09 6.18
C TYR A 333 -0.80 -20.35 7.67
N ALA A 334 -2.06 -20.41 8.10
CA ALA A 334 -2.41 -20.64 9.50
C ALA A 334 -1.89 -21.97 10.06
N ASN A 335 -1.80 -23.03 9.23
CA ASN A 335 -1.43 -24.37 9.68
C ASN A 335 0.05 -24.71 9.45
N TYR A 336 0.68 -24.16 8.42
CA TYR A 336 2.02 -24.57 7.97
C TYR A 336 3.05 -23.45 7.94
N MET A 337 2.63 -22.19 8.12
CA MET A 337 3.53 -21.04 8.14
C MET A 337 3.27 -20.14 9.36
N PRO A 338 3.23 -20.68 10.60
CA PRO A 338 3.18 -19.83 11.78
C PRO A 338 4.45 -18.96 11.87
N VAL A 339 4.29 -17.77 12.40
CA VAL A 339 5.31 -16.72 12.57
C VAL A 339 5.38 -16.34 14.06
N PRO A 340 5.92 -17.24 14.91
CA PRO A 340 5.94 -17.02 16.35
C PRO A 340 6.64 -15.72 16.75
N PHE A 341 7.72 -15.32 16.06
CA PHE A 341 8.41 -14.07 16.33
C PHE A 341 7.54 -12.86 15.97
N LEU A 342 6.97 -12.77 14.76
CA LEU A 342 6.04 -11.67 14.44
C LEU A 342 4.86 -11.62 15.43
N SER A 343 4.42 -12.78 15.91
CA SER A 343 3.35 -12.88 16.91
C SER A 343 3.72 -12.27 18.26
N ILE A 344 4.97 -12.33 18.73
CA ILE A 344 5.33 -11.76 20.04
C ILE A 344 5.22 -10.23 20.06
N ILE A 345 5.43 -9.59 18.92
CA ILE A 345 5.39 -8.13 18.75
C ILE A 345 4.05 -7.62 18.19
N THR A 346 3.09 -8.52 17.98
CA THR A 346 1.73 -8.16 17.55
C THR A 346 0.75 -8.29 18.71
N ASN A 347 0.02 -7.21 18.99
CA ASN A 347 -0.88 -7.15 20.12
C ASN A 347 -1.96 -8.24 20.07
N ASP A 348 -2.27 -8.75 21.25
CA ASP A 348 -3.22 -9.82 21.56
C ASP A 348 -2.84 -11.25 21.12
N CYS A 349 -1.81 -11.46 20.29
CA CYS A 349 -1.36 -12.80 19.91
C CYS A 349 -0.94 -13.64 21.14
N ILE A 350 -0.10 -13.08 22.01
CA ILE A 350 0.33 -13.72 23.27
C ILE A 350 -0.89 -13.96 24.17
N LYS A 351 -1.75 -12.95 24.36
CA LYS A 351 -2.95 -13.06 25.21
C LYS A 351 -3.91 -14.16 24.74
N LYS A 352 -4.06 -14.33 23.42
CA LYS A 352 -4.91 -15.37 22.81
C LYS A 352 -4.21 -16.73 22.71
N GLY A 353 -2.90 -16.79 22.91
CA GLY A 353 -2.08 -17.98 22.62
C GLY A 353 -2.24 -18.42 21.16
N ARG A 354 -2.29 -17.46 20.22
CA ARG A 354 -2.60 -17.72 18.82
C ARG A 354 -1.66 -16.93 17.92
N ASP A 355 -1.15 -17.61 16.89
CA ASP A 355 -0.24 -17.03 15.90
C ASP A 355 -0.92 -15.95 15.04
N TYR A 356 -0.12 -14.99 14.56
CA TYR A 356 -0.52 -13.91 13.65
C TYR A 356 -1.24 -14.43 12.40
N ASN A 357 -0.66 -15.39 11.68
CA ASN A 357 -1.25 -15.96 10.45
C ASN A 357 -2.51 -16.79 10.74
N ALA A 358 -2.66 -17.26 11.99
CA ALA A 358 -3.85 -17.95 12.43
C ALA A 358 -4.96 -17.01 12.93
N GLY A 359 -4.76 -15.69 13.02
CA GLY A 359 -5.74 -14.73 13.53
C GLY A 359 -5.52 -14.28 14.99
N GLY A 360 -4.27 -14.33 15.47
CA GLY A 360 -3.87 -13.85 16.79
C GLY A 360 -4.00 -12.34 16.96
N ALA A 361 -3.76 -11.56 15.90
CA ALA A 361 -3.81 -10.11 15.93
C ALA A 361 -5.17 -9.59 16.42
N ARG A 362 -5.20 -8.39 17.04
CA ARG A 362 -6.43 -7.74 17.49
C ARG A 362 -7.44 -7.60 16.36
N TYR A 363 -6.98 -7.09 15.22
CA TYR A 363 -7.77 -6.89 14.02
C TYR A 363 -7.27 -7.81 12.90
N ASN A 364 -8.20 -8.35 12.11
CA ASN A 364 -7.88 -9.22 10.97
C ASN A 364 -8.67 -8.75 9.76
N THR A 365 -7.98 -8.35 8.70
CA THR A 365 -8.58 -7.94 7.44
C THR A 365 -7.87 -8.63 6.28
N SER A 366 -8.59 -8.85 5.17
CA SER A 366 -8.03 -9.33 3.91
C SER A 366 -8.39 -8.35 2.80
N TYR A 367 -7.50 -8.14 1.84
CA TYR A 367 -7.72 -7.19 0.76
C TYR A 367 -7.60 -7.85 -0.60
N ILE A 368 -8.45 -7.40 -1.53
CA ILE A 368 -8.32 -7.65 -2.95
C ILE A 368 -8.09 -6.28 -3.59
N GLN A 369 -6.97 -6.13 -4.31
CA GLN A 369 -6.58 -4.85 -4.88
C GLN A 369 -7.19 -4.67 -6.27
N GLY A 370 -8.11 -3.72 -6.42
CA GLY A 370 -8.70 -3.38 -7.71
C GLY A 370 -7.71 -2.61 -8.59
N VAL A 371 -7.59 -3.01 -9.86
CA VAL A 371 -6.66 -2.39 -10.82
C VAL A 371 -7.38 -2.00 -12.10
N GLY A 372 -7.02 -0.83 -12.63
CA GLY A 372 -7.49 -0.36 -13.93
C GLY A 372 -8.79 0.45 -13.90
N ILE A 373 -9.09 1.15 -12.80
CA ILE A 373 -10.36 1.89 -12.64
C ILE A 373 -10.55 3.00 -13.68
N GLY A 374 -9.49 3.70 -14.10
CA GLY A 374 -9.56 4.69 -15.17
C GLY A 374 -9.89 4.02 -16.52
N THR A 375 -9.17 2.95 -16.88
CA THR A 375 -9.41 2.21 -18.12
C THR A 375 -10.83 1.64 -18.22
N ILE A 376 -11.35 1.02 -17.15
CA ILE A 376 -12.72 0.47 -17.15
C ILE A 376 -13.78 1.57 -17.18
N THR A 377 -13.56 2.67 -16.44
CA THR A 377 -14.48 3.81 -16.43
C THR A 377 -14.62 4.40 -17.83
N ASP A 378 -13.50 4.73 -18.47
CA ASP A 378 -13.50 5.32 -19.80
C ASP A 378 -14.04 4.35 -20.85
N SER A 379 -13.86 3.05 -20.63
CA SER A 379 -14.41 2.02 -21.52
C SER A 379 -15.93 1.97 -21.45
N LEU A 380 -16.49 1.98 -20.23
CA LEU A 380 -17.94 2.05 -20.03
C LEU A 380 -18.51 3.41 -20.46
N SER A 381 -17.79 4.51 -20.25
CA SER A 381 -18.17 5.84 -20.73
C SER A 381 -18.25 5.89 -22.25
N SER A 382 -17.23 5.37 -22.95
CA SER A 382 -17.22 5.24 -24.43
C SER A 382 -18.42 4.45 -24.94
N ILE A 383 -18.70 3.28 -24.32
CA ILE A 383 -19.84 2.46 -24.70
C ILE A 383 -21.15 3.20 -24.44
N LYS A 384 -21.35 3.73 -23.23
CA LYS A 384 -22.57 4.45 -22.87
C LYS A 384 -22.82 5.63 -23.82
N HIS A 385 -21.78 6.42 -24.08
CA HIS A 385 -21.86 7.65 -24.86
C HIS A 385 -22.13 7.38 -26.33
N HIS A 386 -21.31 6.53 -26.97
CA HIS A 386 -21.36 6.34 -28.42
C HIS A 386 -22.35 5.26 -28.85
N VAL A 387 -22.51 4.17 -28.08
CA VAL A 387 -23.39 3.07 -28.49
C VAL A 387 -24.84 3.33 -28.08
N TYR A 388 -25.07 3.75 -26.84
CA TYR A 388 -26.43 3.81 -26.28
C TYR A 388 -27.03 5.22 -26.32
N ASP A 389 -26.28 6.25 -25.93
CA ASP A 389 -26.80 7.63 -25.87
C ASP A 389 -26.84 8.28 -27.27
N ARG A 390 -25.71 8.31 -27.99
CA ARG A 390 -25.60 8.97 -29.31
C ARG A 390 -25.87 8.07 -30.50
N LYS A 391 -25.67 6.75 -30.33
CA LYS A 391 -25.81 5.74 -31.39
C LYS A 391 -24.93 6.03 -32.62
N ASP A 392 -23.70 6.46 -32.36
CA ASP A 392 -22.66 6.71 -33.37
C ASP A 392 -22.24 5.42 -34.11
N PHE A 393 -22.28 4.28 -33.43
CA PHE A 393 -22.03 2.93 -33.93
C PHE A 393 -22.63 1.89 -32.95
N THR A 394 -22.77 0.65 -33.39
CA THR A 394 -23.29 -0.46 -32.58
C THR A 394 -22.22 -1.07 -31.67
N LEU A 395 -22.65 -1.80 -30.62
CA LEU A 395 -21.70 -2.52 -29.75
C LEU A 395 -20.90 -3.57 -30.52
N SER A 396 -21.53 -4.25 -31.49
CA SER A 396 -20.87 -5.25 -32.34
C SER A 396 -19.80 -4.63 -33.25
N GLU A 397 -20.02 -3.42 -33.78
CA GLU A 397 -19.00 -2.69 -34.55
C GLU A 397 -17.82 -2.30 -33.68
N LEU A 398 -18.07 -1.82 -32.46
CA LEU A 398 -17.01 -1.51 -31.50
C LEU A 398 -16.19 -2.76 -31.11
N VAL A 399 -16.85 -3.87 -30.82
CA VAL A 399 -16.20 -5.15 -30.49
C VAL A 399 -15.36 -5.67 -31.66
N ARG A 400 -15.85 -5.54 -32.89
CA ARG A 400 -15.04 -5.83 -34.09
C ARG A 400 -13.82 -4.91 -34.20
N ALA A 401 -14.01 -3.60 -34.01
CA ALA A 401 -12.90 -2.66 -34.02
C ALA A 401 -11.84 -3.02 -32.97
N MET A 402 -12.26 -3.41 -31.75
CA MET A 402 -11.34 -3.88 -30.71
C MET A 402 -10.60 -5.17 -31.10
N SER A 403 -11.30 -6.13 -31.73
CA SER A 403 -10.71 -7.38 -32.21
C SER A 403 -9.63 -7.13 -33.26
N ASP A 404 -9.83 -6.13 -34.11
CA ASP A 404 -8.87 -5.68 -35.12
C ASP A 404 -7.83 -4.68 -34.56
N ASN A 405 -7.78 -4.50 -33.24
CA ASN A 405 -6.92 -3.52 -32.56
C ASN A 405 -7.03 -2.10 -33.15
N PHE A 406 -8.24 -1.75 -33.58
CA PHE A 406 -8.66 -0.52 -34.28
C PHE A 406 -8.05 -0.31 -35.68
N VAL A 407 -7.33 -1.29 -36.24
CA VAL A 407 -6.77 -1.20 -37.60
C VAL A 407 -7.90 -1.24 -38.63
N GLY A 408 -8.01 -0.20 -39.46
CA GLY A 408 -9.11 -0.07 -40.43
C GLY A 408 -10.41 0.49 -39.85
N HIS A 409 -10.40 0.92 -38.58
CA HIS A 409 -11.55 1.49 -37.88
C HIS A 409 -11.26 2.91 -37.36
N ASP A 410 -10.54 3.71 -38.16
CA ASP A 410 -10.02 5.03 -37.77
C ASP A 410 -11.12 6.00 -37.31
N GLU A 411 -12.31 5.94 -37.91
CA GLU A 411 -13.42 6.80 -37.53
C GLU A 411 -13.93 6.48 -36.11
N ILE A 412 -14.14 5.19 -35.80
CA ILE A 412 -14.54 4.73 -34.47
C ILE A 412 -13.48 5.16 -33.45
N TYR A 413 -12.20 4.86 -33.74
CA TYR A 413 -11.09 5.21 -32.87
C TYR A 413 -11.01 6.73 -32.60
N ARG A 414 -11.12 7.56 -33.65
CA ARG A 414 -11.10 9.03 -33.53
C ARG A 414 -12.27 9.54 -32.70
N LYS A 415 -13.49 9.05 -32.92
CA LYS A 415 -14.67 9.45 -32.14
C LYS A 415 -14.45 9.13 -30.66
N ILE A 416 -14.02 7.91 -30.34
CA ILE A 416 -13.74 7.50 -28.95
C ILE A 416 -12.69 8.41 -28.31
N ARG A 417 -11.55 8.63 -28.97
CA ARG A 417 -10.43 9.37 -28.36
C ARG A 417 -10.69 10.87 -28.18
N ASN A 418 -11.57 11.46 -29.00
CA ASN A 418 -11.74 12.92 -29.04
C ASN A 418 -13.13 13.40 -28.59
N GLU A 419 -14.14 12.52 -28.61
CA GLU A 419 -15.55 12.89 -28.39
C GLU A 419 -16.19 12.10 -27.24
N THR A 420 -15.44 11.26 -26.50
CA THR A 420 -15.91 10.60 -25.27
C THR A 420 -15.60 11.46 -24.03
N PRO A 421 -16.54 11.61 -23.08
CA PRO A 421 -16.23 12.13 -21.74
C PRO A 421 -15.35 11.13 -20.97
N PHE A 422 -14.11 11.49 -20.67
CA PHE A 422 -13.19 10.64 -19.89
C PHE A 422 -13.02 11.12 -18.44
N TYR A 423 -12.80 10.14 -17.56
CA TYR A 423 -12.53 10.31 -16.13
C TYR A 423 -11.27 11.17 -15.89
N GLY A 424 -11.28 11.96 -14.83
CA GLY A 424 -10.16 12.85 -14.49
C GLY A 424 -10.32 14.29 -14.98
N ASN A 425 -11.50 14.67 -15.47
CA ASN A 425 -11.76 16.00 -16.05
C ASN A 425 -12.86 16.78 -15.32
N ASP A 426 -13.17 16.41 -14.07
CA ASP A 426 -14.30 16.92 -13.29
C ASP A 426 -15.61 16.90 -14.12
N ASP A 427 -15.85 15.76 -14.78
CA ASP A 427 -17.01 15.53 -15.64
C ASP A 427 -17.87 14.43 -15.04
N ASP A 428 -19.03 14.83 -14.51
CA ASP A 428 -19.95 13.93 -13.83
C ASP A 428 -20.46 12.79 -14.72
N TYR A 429 -20.39 12.90 -16.05
CA TYR A 429 -20.74 11.79 -16.93
C TYR A 429 -19.84 10.58 -16.70
N ALA A 430 -18.51 10.78 -16.76
CA ALA A 430 -17.53 9.73 -16.57
C ALA A 430 -17.32 9.41 -15.08
N ASP A 431 -17.32 10.44 -14.23
CA ASP A 431 -17.06 10.26 -12.79
C ASP A 431 -18.18 9.47 -12.09
N ASN A 432 -19.44 9.60 -12.52
CA ASN A 432 -20.52 8.76 -11.99
C ASN A 432 -20.43 7.30 -12.43
N ILE A 433 -19.85 7.04 -13.61
CA ILE A 433 -19.54 5.66 -14.06
C ILE A 433 -18.42 5.08 -13.18
N MET A 434 -17.37 5.86 -12.90
CA MET A 434 -16.31 5.46 -11.97
C MET A 434 -16.87 5.08 -10.61
N LYS A 435 -17.75 5.93 -10.05
CA LYS A 435 -18.44 5.64 -8.77
C LYS A 435 -19.21 4.34 -8.84
N SER A 436 -20.01 4.14 -9.89
CA SER A 436 -20.83 2.93 -10.05
C SER A 436 -19.99 1.66 -10.09
N VAL A 437 -18.86 1.68 -10.83
CA VAL A 437 -17.92 0.54 -10.90
C VAL A 437 -17.26 0.30 -9.54
N PHE A 438 -16.77 1.37 -8.90
CA PHE A 438 -16.09 1.28 -7.60
C PHE A 438 -17.02 0.78 -6.50
N GLU A 439 -18.22 1.36 -6.38
CA GLU A 439 -19.21 0.99 -5.38
C GLU A 439 -19.61 -0.48 -5.54
N TYR A 440 -19.89 -0.94 -6.77
CA TYR A 440 -20.19 -2.34 -7.03
C TYR A 440 -19.01 -3.26 -6.64
N TYR A 441 -17.79 -2.94 -7.06
CA TYR A 441 -16.60 -3.73 -6.71
C TYR A 441 -16.40 -3.80 -5.19
N ARG A 442 -16.48 -2.66 -4.52
CA ARG A 442 -16.35 -2.56 -3.06
C ARG A 442 -17.41 -3.41 -2.37
N ASP A 443 -18.68 -3.27 -2.76
CA ASP A 443 -19.80 -3.93 -2.10
C ASP A 443 -19.80 -5.45 -2.36
N SER A 444 -19.31 -5.88 -3.53
CA SER A 444 -19.13 -7.30 -3.85
C SER A 444 -17.99 -7.98 -3.07
N VAL A 445 -17.04 -7.22 -2.51
CA VAL A 445 -15.89 -7.76 -1.74
C VAL A 445 -16.06 -7.55 -0.23
N THR A 446 -16.46 -6.36 0.17
CA THR A 446 -16.40 -5.89 1.56
C THR A 446 -17.37 -6.67 2.45
N GLY A 447 -16.88 -7.12 3.61
CA GLY A 447 -17.70 -7.84 4.59
C GLY A 447 -17.71 -9.36 4.42
N ARG A 448 -17.22 -9.91 3.30
CA ARG A 448 -17.02 -11.37 3.18
C ARG A 448 -16.08 -11.86 4.29
N PRO A 449 -16.34 -13.00 4.94
CA PRO A 449 -15.49 -13.50 6.02
C PRO A 449 -14.14 -14.01 5.48
N ASN A 450 -13.08 -13.89 6.29
CA ASN A 450 -11.80 -14.56 6.07
C ASN A 450 -11.56 -15.66 7.12
N VAL A 451 -10.58 -16.54 6.91
CA VAL A 451 -10.39 -17.71 7.81
C VAL A 451 -9.81 -17.34 9.18
N ARG A 452 -9.29 -16.12 9.31
CA ARG A 452 -8.70 -15.57 10.55
C ARG A 452 -9.73 -14.95 11.49
N GLY A 453 -11.03 -15.05 11.16
CA GLY A 453 -12.13 -14.48 11.96
C GLY A 453 -12.36 -13.00 11.71
N GLY A 454 -11.88 -12.48 10.58
CA GLY A 454 -12.07 -11.11 10.13
C GLY A 454 -12.87 -11.03 8.83
N HIS A 455 -12.76 -9.89 8.13
CA HIS A 455 -13.51 -9.63 6.90
C HIS A 455 -12.62 -9.09 5.77
N TYR A 456 -13.08 -9.29 4.55
CA TYR A 456 -12.52 -8.68 3.36
C TYR A 456 -12.89 -7.20 3.26
N ARG A 457 -11.97 -6.43 2.67
CA ARG A 457 -12.10 -5.04 2.26
C ARG A 457 -11.39 -4.85 0.91
N VAL A 458 -11.40 -3.63 0.37
CA VAL A 458 -10.77 -3.31 -0.93
C VAL A 458 -9.67 -2.27 -0.80
N ASN A 459 -8.66 -2.40 -1.67
CA ASN A 459 -7.71 -1.33 -1.98
C ASN A 459 -7.73 -1.03 -3.49
N MET A 460 -7.21 0.13 -3.87
CA MET A 460 -7.05 0.52 -5.27
C MET A 460 -5.59 0.92 -5.55
N LEU A 461 -4.72 -0.08 -5.78
CA LEU A 461 -3.31 0.13 -6.14
C LEU A 461 -2.82 -0.92 -7.13
N PRO A 462 -1.82 -0.60 -7.98
CA PRO A 462 -1.39 -1.53 -9.02
C PRO A 462 0.02 -2.12 -8.81
N THR A 463 0.90 -1.51 -8.01
CA THR A 463 2.36 -1.73 -8.09
C THR A 463 2.82 -1.71 -9.55
N THR A 464 3.38 -2.81 -10.09
CA THR A 464 3.68 -2.96 -11.53
C THR A 464 2.66 -3.84 -12.26
N CYS A 465 1.66 -4.37 -11.56
CA CYS A 465 0.65 -5.30 -12.07
C CYS A 465 -0.22 -4.69 -13.17
N HIS A 466 -0.42 -3.36 -13.19
CA HIS A 466 -1.13 -2.68 -14.29
C HIS A 466 -0.46 -2.86 -15.67
N VAL A 467 0.85 -3.10 -15.71
CA VAL A 467 1.55 -3.47 -16.95
C VAL A 467 1.16 -4.88 -17.36
N TYR A 468 1.33 -5.86 -16.47
CA TYR A 468 0.98 -7.26 -16.71
C TYR A 468 -0.50 -7.45 -17.10
N PHE A 469 -1.41 -6.80 -16.37
CA PHE A 469 -2.83 -6.84 -16.66
C PHE A 469 -3.16 -6.29 -18.05
N GLY A 470 -2.42 -5.28 -18.51
CA GLY A 470 -2.51 -4.80 -19.88
C GLY A 470 -1.94 -5.76 -20.93
N GLU A 471 -0.82 -6.43 -20.63
CA GLU A 471 -0.17 -7.41 -21.53
C GLU A 471 -1.08 -8.58 -21.90
N VAL A 472 -1.96 -8.99 -21.00
CA VAL A 472 -2.87 -10.14 -21.16
C VAL A 472 -4.27 -9.76 -21.63
N MET A 473 -4.40 -8.56 -22.22
CA MET A 473 -5.66 -8.03 -22.74
C MET A 473 -5.51 -7.59 -24.20
N ILE A 474 -6.59 -7.74 -24.96
CA ILE A 474 -6.72 -7.12 -26.28
C ILE A 474 -7.06 -5.63 -26.14
N ALA A 475 -7.42 -4.94 -27.22
CA ALA A 475 -7.80 -3.52 -27.15
C ALA A 475 -9.08 -3.34 -26.31
N SER A 476 -9.27 -2.17 -25.69
CA SER A 476 -10.46 -1.84 -24.87
C SER A 476 -11.30 -0.69 -25.43
N PRO A 477 -12.59 -0.59 -25.04
CA PRO A 477 -13.52 0.41 -25.58
C PRO A 477 -13.11 1.88 -25.43
N ASN A 478 -12.20 2.22 -24.52
CA ASN A 478 -11.65 3.57 -24.38
C ASN A 478 -10.56 3.94 -25.40
N GLY A 479 -10.30 3.05 -26.38
CA GLY A 479 -9.27 3.23 -27.39
C GLY A 479 -7.87 2.84 -26.92
N ARG A 480 -7.69 2.23 -25.74
CA ARG A 480 -6.41 1.62 -25.38
C ARG A 480 -6.16 0.40 -26.28
N LEU A 481 -4.99 0.34 -26.89
CA LEU A 481 -4.58 -0.73 -27.81
C LEU A 481 -4.20 -2.03 -27.06
N ALA A 482 -4.25 -3.16 -27.77
CA ALA A 482 -3.89 -4.47 -27.25
C ALA A 482 -2.47 -4.50 -26.64
N GLY A 483 -2.32 -5.21 -25.52
CA GLY A 483 -1.04 -5.36 -24.82
C GLY A 483 -0.52 -4.10 -24.10
N LYS A 484 -1.21 -2.95 -24.18
CA LYS A 484 -0.79 -1.73 -23.47
C LYS A 484 -1.19 -1.77 -21.99
N PRO A 485 -0.42 -1.18 -21.06
CA PRO A 485 -0.79 -1.12 -19.65
C PRO A 485 -2.18 -0.51 -19.42
N VAL A 486 -2.89 -1.00 -18.40
CA VAL A 486 -4.10 -0.33 -17.90
C VAL A 486 -3.73 0.85 -17.00
N SER A 487 -4.71 1.67 -16.61
CA SER A 487 -4.48 2.81 -15.71
C SER A 487 -3.88 2.37 -14.37
N ASP A 488 -2.92 3.15 -13.86
CA ASP A 488 -2.29 2.91 -12.56
C ASP A 488 -3.13 3.49 -11.42
N GLY A 489 -3.36 2.70 -10.37
CA GLY A 489 -4.09 3.13 -9.17
C GLY A 489 -5.49 3.64 -9.52
N ILE A 490 -5.80 4.83 -9.02
CA ILE A 490 -7.00 5.60 -9.34
C ILE A 490 -6.72 6.77 -10.29
N SER A 491 -5.52 6.84 -10.87
CA SER A 491 -5.14 7.87 -11.82
C SER A 491 -6.03 7.79 -13.08
N PRO A 492 -6.31 8.93 -13.73
CA PRO A 492 -6.92 8.94 -15.07
C PRO A 492 -6.12 8.09 -16.07
N ASP A 493 -6.79 7.60 -17.12
CA ASP A 493 -6.09 6.83 -18.15
C ASP A 493 -5.10 7.71 -18.93
N LYS A 494 -4.13 7.08 -19.60
CA LYS A 494 -3.03 7.80 -20.25
C LYS A 494 -3.54 8.81 -21.30
N GLY A 495 -3.33 10.09 -21.02
CA GLY A 495 -3.73 11.21 -21.88
C GLY A 495 -5.23 11.51 -21.85
N ALA A 496 -5.98 10.99 -20.89
CA ALA A 496 -7.40 11.26 -20.71
C ALA A 496 -7.65 12.59 -19.98
N ASP A 497 -6.79 12.95 -19.03
CA ASP A 497 -6.86 14.17 -18.24
C ASP A 497 -6.33 15.40 -18.99
N THR A 498 -7.23 16.30 -19.37
CA THR A 498 -6.93 17.49 -20.19
C THR A 498 -7.37 18.81 -19.56
N LYS A 499 -8.03 18.78 -18.39
CA LYS A 499 -8.48 19.97 -17.65
C LYS A 499 -7.59 20.34 -16.44
N GLY A 500 -6.40 19.76 -16.36
CA GLY A 500 -5.39 20.08 -15.35
C GLY A 500 -5.58 19.36 -14.00
N PRO A 501 -4.59 19.48 -13.10
CA PRO A 501 -4.49 18.65 -11.89
C PRO A 501 -5.66 18.86 -10.92
N THR A 502 -6.19 20.08 -10.79
CA THR A 502 -7.34 20.34 -9.92
C THR A 502 -8.58 19.56 -10.35
N ALA A 503 -8.81 19.41 -11.66
CA ALA A 503 -9.93 18.63 -12.18
C ALA A 503 -9.75 17.14 -11.90
N VAL A 504 -8.52 16.62 -12.05
CA VAL A 504 -8.18 15.24 -11.69
C VAL A 504 -8.49 14.97 -10.22
N LEU A 505 -8.08 15.85 -9.31
CA LEU A 505 -8.29 15.67 -7.88
C LEU A 505 -9.76 15.69 -7.49
N ARG A 506 -10.57 16.53 -8.15
CA ARG A 506 -12.02 16.53 -7.97
C ARG A 506 -12.66 15.25 -8.46
N SER A 507 -12.27 14.74 -9.63
CA SER A 507 -12.75 13.45 -10.13
C SER A 507 -12.35 12.30 -9.20
N CYS A 508 -11.09 12.27 -8.75
CA CYS A 508 -10.61 11.23 -7.83
C CYS A 508 -11.35 11.28 -6.49
N ALA A 509 -11.56 12.46 -5.92
CA ALA A 509 -12.26 12.65 -4.65
C ALA A 509 -13.75 12.28 -4.69
N LYS A 510 -14.34 12.05 -5.88
CA LYS A 510 -15.70 11.49 -6.00
C LYS A 510 -15.75 9.99 -5.66
N MET A 511 -14.61 9.30 -5.62
CA MET A 511 -14.50 7.95 -5.08
C MET A 511 -14.58 8.01 -3.55
N ASP A 512 -15.35 7.12 -2.94
CA ASP A 512 -15.44 7.03 -1.48
C ASP A 512 -14.21 6.31 -0.90
N HIS A 513 -13.11 7.05 -0.77
CA HIS A 513 -11.83 6.59 -0.20
C HIS A 513 -12.01 6.00 1.20
N LEU A 514 -12.87 6.61 2.02
CA LEU A 514 -13.08 6.27 3.43
C LEU A 514 -13.68 4.87 3.62
N SER A 515 -14.25 4.30 2.56
CA SER A 515 -14.77 2.94 2.52
C SER A 515 -13.75 1.87 2.08
N THR A 516 -12.51 2.27 1.80
CA THR A 516 -11.41 1.38 1.39
C THR A 516 -10.46 1.07 2.55
N GLY A 517 -9.30 0.47 2.27
CA GLY A 517 -8.11 0.57 3.11
C GLY A 517 -6.93 1.20 2.37
N GLY A 518 -7.20 2.08 1.40
CA GLY A 518 -6.18 2.84 0.67
C GLY A 518 -6.35 2.81 -0.86
N THR A 519 -6.07 3.97 -1.48
CA THR A 519 -6.13 4.20 -2.94
C THR A 519 -4.91 4.98 -3.43
N LEU A 520 -4.31 4.60 -4.56
CA LEU A 520 -3.09 5.23 -5.06
C LEU A 520 -3.39 6.22 -6.20
N LEU A 521 -3.05 7.51 -6.03
CA LEU A 521 -3.06 8.50 -7.10
C LEU A 521 -1.63 8.95 -7.46
N ASN A 522 -1.27 8.83 -8.73
CA ASN A 522 -0.06 9.46 -9.28
C ASN A 522 -0.42 10.76 -10.00
N GLN A 523 0.43 11.77 -9.81
CA GLN A 523 0.44 12.98 -10.65
C GLN A 523 1.84 13.24 -11.18
N LYS A 524 1.92 13.81 -12.38
CA LYS A 524 3.20 14.19 -12.99
C LYS A 524 3.18 15.67 -13.34
N PHE A 525 4.21 16.38 -12.88
CA PHE A 525 4.43 17.79 -13.18
C PHE A 525 5.63 17.96 -14.11
N THR A 526 5.69 19.11 -14.78
CA THR A 526 6.92 19.56 -15.45
C THR A 526 7.75 20.37 -14.44
N PRO A 527 9.08 20.25 -14.38
CA PRO A 527 9.86 20.88 -13.31
C PRO A 527 9.65 22.40 -13.16
N SER A 528 9.40 23.10 -14.26
CA SER A 528 9.18 24.54 -14.27
C SER A 528 7.96 25.00 -13.45
N VAL A 529 6.92 24.16 -13.33
CA VAL A 529 5.70 24.52 -12.58
C VAL A 529 5.88 24.41 -11.06
N LEU A 530 6.91 23.67 -10.61
CA LEU A 530 7.25 23.48 -9.20
C LEU A 530 8.47 24.31 -8.77
N ALA A 531 9.03 25.12 -9.67
CA ALA A 531 10.19 25.95 -9.38
C ALA A 531 9.87 27.09 -8.40
N GLY A 532 10.84 27.39 -7.52
CA GLY A 532 10.74 28.49 -6.57
C GLY A 532 9.71 28.30 -5.46
N GLU A 533 9.56 29.32 -4.62
CA GLU A 533 8.67 29.28 -3.45
C GLU A 533 7.19 29.19 -3.83
N GLU A 534 6.80 29.82 -4.94
CA GLU A 534 5.42 29.77 -5.43
C GLU A 534 5.04 28.36 -5.90
N GLY A 535 5.91 27.67 -6.65
CA GLY A 535 5.67 26.29 -7.08
C GLY A 535 5.45 25.33 -5.91
N LYS A 536 6.30 25.43 -4.88
CA LYS A 536 6.17 24.64 -3.63
C LYS A 536 4.87 24.95 -2.89
N ARG A 537 4.47 26.23 -2.80
CA ARG A 537 3.19 26.63 -2.17
C ARG A 537 1.98 26.12 -2.95
N ASN A 538 2.04 26.16 -4.28
CA ASN A 538 0.98 25.63 -5.14
C ASN A 538 0.84 24.12 -4.98
N LEU A 539 1.95 23.38 -4.91
CA LEU A 539 1.94 21.94 -4.63
C LEU A 539 1.33 21.64 -3.25
N ALA A 540 1.76 22.37 -2.21
CA ALA A 540 1.20 22.24 -0.86
C ALA A 540 -0.32 22.53 -0.83
N ALA A 541 -0.77 23.58 -1.53
CA ALA A 541 -2.19 23.93 -1.64
C ALA A 541 -2.99 22.85 -2.39
N LEU A 542 -2.41 22.26 -3.44
CA LEU A 542 -3.01 21.18 -4.21
C LEU A 542 -3.23 19.92 -3.35
N ILE A 543 -2.21 19.53 -2.57
CA ILE A 543 -2.29 18.40 -1.62
C ILE A 543 -3.38 18.67 -0.58
N ARG A 544 -3.38 19.88 0.02
CA ARG A 544 -4.40 20.29 1.00
C ARG A 544 -5.81 20.26 0.42
N ALA A 545 -5.99 20.72 -0.81
CA ALA A 545 -7.29 20.74 -1.47
C ALA A 545 -7.83 19.32 -1.68
N TYR A 546 -7.00 18.39 -2.16
CA TYR A 546 -7.40 16.99 -2.32
C TYR A 546 -7.73 16.32 -0.99
N PHE A 547 -6.90 16.53 0.03
CA PHE A 547 -7.12 15.94 1.36
C PHE A 547 -8.31 16.54 2.11
N ALA A 548 -8.65 17.81 1.83
CA ALA A 548 -9.87 18.42 2.34
C ALA A 548 -11.16 17.84 1.70
N MET A 549 -11.02 17.13 0.57
CA MET A 549 -12.09 16.36 -0.06
C MET A 549 -11.95 14.86 0.26
N ASP A 550 -11.31 14.52 1.38
CA ASP A 550 -11.10 13.15 1.87
C ASP A 550 -10.28 12.23 0.94
N GLY A 551 -9.57 12.79 -0.03
CA GLY A 551 -8.60 12.06 -0.84
C GLY A 551 -7.54 11.38 0.03
N HIS A 552 -7.29 10.09 -0.19
CA HIS A 552 -6.40 9.27 0.67
C HIS A 552 -4.92 9.62 0.52
N HIS A 553 -4.43 9.63 -0.73
CA HIS A 553 -3.01 9.62 -1.02
C HIS A 553 -2.71 10.27 -2.36
N ILE A 554 -1.58 10.96 -2.44
CA ILE A 554 -1.03 11.49 -3.69
C ILE A 554 0.51 11.47 -3.67
N GLN A 555 1.11 11.14 -4.82
CA GLN A 555 2.56 11.19 -5.01
C GLN A 555 2.90 11.76 -6.40
N PHE A 556 4.14 12.26 -6.55
CA PHE A 556 4.51 13.09 -7.69
C PHE A 556 5.76 12.59 -8.41
N ASN A 557 5.68 12.57 -9.74
CA ASN A 557 6.86 12.65 -10.61
C ASN A 557 7.04 14.11 -11.07
N VAL A 558 8.29 14.57 -11.16
CA VAL A 558 8.62 15.95 -11.55
C VAL A 558 9.63 15.95 -12.68
#